data_AF-A0A382T6P5-F1
#
_entry.id   AF-A0A382T6P5-F1
#
_cell.length_a   1.000
_cell.length_b   1.000
_cell.length_c   1.000
_cell.angle_alpha   90.00
_cell.angle_beta   90.00
_cell.angle_gamma   90.00
#
_symmetry.space_group_name_H-M   'P 1'
#
loop_
_entity.id
_entity.type
_entity.pdbx_description
1 polymer ?
#
loop_
_entity_poly.entity_id
_entity_poly.type
_entity_poly.pdbx_seq_one_letter_code
_entity_poly.pdbx_strand_id
1 'polypeptide(L)'
;DHLVQATKYIDDLLVRMYGDKSFYNVDSPEDLIGHLGMGIAPHTSGSIVCRIIGFARVKGHYGHPFFHAAKRRNCDGDIDAFLLLVDGLLNFSRAFLPSHRGGLMDAPLILTMKINPSEIDKEALNVETVNRYPVSFYEGTQEFPSAKEAVGLGVEIVESRLGSPAELSGFGFTHDSDDCSGGPENNPYTELESMKQKTMAQFALGELLYSVDNKVQASKLIDRHLIRDMRGNLRAFGQQSVRCPRCGAKYRRPPISGTCRTVLSEKAHDESVTGEDEIVMCDGNLILTVSHGSVKKYNGLMEEL
;
A
#
# COMPACT_ATOMS: atom_id res chain seq x y z
N ASP A 1 0.09 -0.19 -19.72
CA ASP A 1 1.06 0.84 -20.16
C ASP A 1 2.41 0.78 -19.47
N HIS A 2 2.51 0.96 -18.14
CA HIS A 2 3.82 0.95 -17.46
C HIS A 2 4.62 -0.35 -17.66
N LEU A 3 3.95 -1.52 -17.63
CA LEU A 3 4.62 -2.79 -17.92
C LEU A 3 5.16 -2.88 -19.35
N VAL A 4 4.44 -2.33 -20.34
CA VAL A 4 4.91 -2.27 -21.74
C VAL A 4 6.17 -1.39 -21.82
N GLN A 5 6.19 -0.25 -21.13
CA GLN A 5 7.39 0.59 -21.06
C GLN A 5 8.57 -0.16 -20.41
N ALA A 6 8.31 -0.91 -19.35
CA ALA A 6 9.33 -1.76 -18.72
C ALA A 6 9.85 -2.83 -19.69
N THR A 7 9.01 -3.48 -20.49
CA THR A 7 9.49 -4.44 -21.51
C THR A 7 10.42 -3.81 -22.54
N LYS A 8 10.10 -2.60 -23.02
CA LYS A 8 10.95 -1.85 -23.96
C LYS A 8 12.30 -1.51 -23.37
N TYR A 9 12.31 -1.11 -22.09
CA TYR A 9 13.55 -0.91 -21.35
C TYR A 9 14.39 -2.20 -21.27
N ILE A 10 13.78 -3.34 -20.95
CA ILE A 10 14.50 -4.62 -20.86
C ILE A 10 15.05 -5.06 -22.22
N ASP A 11 14.29 -4.88 -23.30
CA ASP A 11 14.76 -5.21 -24.65
C ASP A 11 15.94 -4.31 -25.07
N ASP A 12 15.84 -3.00 -24.84
CA ASP A 12 16.94 -2.07 -25.10
C ASP A 12 18.18 -2.41 -24.24
N LEU A 13 17.98 -2.80 -22.98
CA LEU A 13 19.05 -3.23 -22.07
C LEU A 13 19.76 -4.48 -22.62
N LEU A 14 19.02 -5.49 -23.05
CA LEU A 14 19.56 -6.72 -23.62
C LEU A 14 20.38 -6.44 -24.89
N VAL A 15 19.83 -5.64 -25.81
CA VAL A 15 20.48 -5.34 -27.10
C VAL A 15 21.72 -4.45 -26.90
N ARG A 16 21.59 -3.35 -26.17
CA ARG A 16 22.63 -2.31 -26.12
C ARG A 16 23.72 -2.60 -25.10
N MET A 17 23.37 -3.18 -23.96
CA MET A 17 24.32 -3.41 -22.87
C MET A 17 24.88 -4.82 -22.91
N TYR A 18 24.03 -5.82 -23.14
CA TYR A 18 24.43 -7.23 -23.11
C TYR A 18 24.79 -7.81 -24.49
N GLY A 19 24.44 -7.11 -25.59
CA GLY A 19 24.69 -7.59 -26.95
C GLY A 19 23.85 -8.82 -27.33
N ASP A 20 22.75 -9.06 -26.61
CA ASP A 20 21.84 -10.18 -26.84
C ASP A 20 20.63 -9.73 -27.68
N LYS A 21 19.78 -10.67 -28.07
CA LYS A 21 18.52 -10.37 -28.77
C LYS A 21 17.49 -9.79 -27.78
N SER A 22 16.57 -8.98 -28.31
CA SER A 22 15.38 -8.55 -27.57
C SER A 22 14.54 -9.77 -27.16
N PHE A 23 13.92 -9.69 -25.98
CA PHE A 23 13.17 -10.79 -25.38
C PHE A 23 11.66 -10.61 -25.52
N TYR A 24 11.11 -9.45 -25.14
CA TYR A 24 9.67 -9.23 -25.07
C TYR A 24 9.08 -8.89 -26.44
N ASN A 25 9.64 -7.90 -27.14
CA ASN A 25 9.14 -7.40 -28.42
C ASN A 25 7.64 -7.06 -28.38
N VAL A 26 7.23 -6.37 -27.30
CA VAL A 26 5.84 -6.04 -26.97
C VAL A 26 5.54 -4.59 -27.39
N ASP A 27 4.45 -4.39 -28.15
CA ASP A 27 3.97 -3.07 -28.56
C ASP A 27 2.70 -2.65 -27.84
N SER A 28 1.83 -3.63 -27.54
CA SER A 28 0.54 -3.43 -26.87
C SER A 28 0.47 -4.22 -25.55
N PRO A 29 -0.40 -3.83 -24.60
CA PRO A 29 -0.63 -4.62 -23.39
C PRO A 29 -0.97 -6.07 -23.69
N GLU A 30 -1.74 -6.34 -24.73
CA GLU A 30 -2.20 -7.68 -25.12
C GLU A 30 -1.04 -8.63 -25.45
N ASP A 31 0.08 -8.12 -25.96
CA ASP A 31 1.26 -8.92 -26.28
C ASP A 31 1.96 -9.46 -25.02
N LEU A 32 1.65 -8.91 -23.83
CA LEU A 32 2.17 -9.43 -22.55
C LEU A 32 1.51 -10.76 -22.13
N ILE A 33 0.40 -11.17 -22.77
CA ILE A 33 -0.30 -12.42 -22.43
C ILE A 33 0.65 -13.60 -22.66
N GLY A 34 0.82 -14.44 -21.63
CA GLY A 34 1.73 -15.58 -21.64
C GLY A 34 3.09 -15.29 -21.05
N HIS A 35 3.53 -14.03 -20.99
CA HIS A 35 4.77 -13.68 -20.29
C HIS A 35 4.63 -13.88 -18.77
N LEU A 36 5.77 -14.17 -18.15
CA LEU A 36 5.84 -14.41 -16.71
C LEU A 36 6.16 -13.13 -15.96
N GLY A 37 5.51 -13.00 -14.81
CA GLY A 37 5.82 -11.99 -13.80
C GLY A 37 6.08 -12.65 -12.45
N MET A 38 6.41 -11.82 -11.48
CA MET A 38 6.46 -12.20 -10.08
C MET A 38 5.66 -11.20 -9.26
N GLY A 39 4.79 -11.71 -8.39
CA GLY A 39 4.13 -10.91 -7.37
C GLY A 39 4.92 -10.97 -6.07
N ILE A 40 5.10 -9.83 -5.41
CA ILE A 40 5.77 -9.72 -4.11
C ILE A 40 5.01 -8.79 -3.19
N ALA A 41 4.71 -9.32 -2.01
CA ALA A 41 4.07 -8.57 -0.97
C ALA A 41 5.07 -7.67 -0.23
N PRO A 42 4.70 -6.42 0.08
CA PRO A 42 5.38 -5.66 1.12
C PRO A 42 5.54 -6.46 2.43
N HIS A 43 6.60 -6.19 3.16
CA HIS A 43 7.09 -6.86 4.36
C HIS A 43 7.47 -8.33 4.17
N THR A 44 7.62 -8.81 2.93
CA THR A 44 8.06 -10.17 2.62
C THR A 44 9.30 -10.18 1.73
N SER A 45 9.94 -11.35 1.60
CA SER A 45 11.08 -11.54 0.69
C SER A 45 10.90 -12.73 -0.27
N GLY A 46 9.71 -13.33 -0.25
CA GLY A 46 9.31 -14.43 -1.12
C GLY A 46 8.41 -13.89 -2.22
N SER A 47 8.85 -14.05 -3.45
CA SER A 47 8.10 -13.70 -4.65
C SER A 47 7.48 -14.94 -5.27
N ILE A 48 6.28 -14.83 -5.80
CA ILE A 48 5.55 -15.93 -6.42
C ILE A 48 5.47 -15.69 -7.91
N VAL A 49 5.93 -16.65 -8.72
CA VAL A 49 5.82 -16.54 -10.17
C VAL A 49 4.38 -16.74 -10.61
N CYS A 50 3.97 -15.92 -11.56
CA CYS A 50 2.67 -16.02 -12.21
C CYS A 50 2.80 -15.78 -13.71
N ARG A 51 1.73 -16.10 -14.43
CA ARG A 51 1.59 -15.87 -15.87
C ARG A 51 0.47 -14.88 -16.10
N ILE A 52 0.73 -13.89 -16.96
CA ILE A 52 -0.28 -12.94 -17.40
C ILE A 52 -1.23 -13.67 -18.35
N ILE A 53 -2.53 -13.61 -18.10
CA ILE A 53 -3.56 -14.29 -18.91
C ILE A 53 -4.58 -13.33 -19.53
N GLY A 54 -4.53 -12.04 -19.16
CA GLY A 54 -5.46 -11.03 -19.64
C GLY A 54 -5.37 -9.74 -18.85
N PHE A 55 -6.18 -8.76 -19.25
CA PHE A 55 -6.24 -7.43 -18.65
C PHE A 55 -7.69 -7.07 -18.33
N ALA A 56 -7.88 -6.36 -17.23
CA ALA A 56 -9.16 -5.82 -16.81
C ALA A 56 -8.97 -4.34 -16.45
N ARG A 57 -10.01 -3.52 -16.63
CA ARG A 57 -9.99 -2.09 -16.31
C ARG A 57 -10.22 -1.87 -14.82
N VAL A 58 -9.23 -2.23 -14.01
CA VAL A 58 -9.30 -2.14 -12.55
C VAL A 58 -8.00 -1.56 -11.98
N LYS A 59 -8.09 -0.86 -10.84
CA LYS A 59 -6.94 -0.34 -10.10
C LYS A 59 -6.34 -1.41 -9.18
N GLY A 60 -5.88 -2.50 -9.77
CA GLY A 60 -5.35 -3.66 -9.07
C GLY A 60 -5.11 -4.82 -10.04
N HIS A 61 -5.00 -6.04 -9.52
CA HIS A 61 -4.93 -7.24 -10.36
C HIS A 61 -5.72 -8.38 -9.75
N TYR A 62 -6.31 -9.19 -10.63
CA TYR A 62 -6.91 -10.46 -10.23
C TYR A 62 -5.86 -11.55 -10.16
N GLY A 63 -6.17 -12.57 -9.35
CA GLY A 63 -5.36 -13.76 -9.20
C GLY A 63 -6.16 -14.79 -8.44
N HIS A 64 -5.81 -16.06 -8.64
CA HIS A 64 -6.37 -17.13 -7.82
C HIS A 64 -6.08 -16.84 -6.33
N PRO A 65 -6.99 -17.13 -5.39
CA PRO A 65 -6.75 -16.86 -3.95
C PRO A 65 -5.41 -17.41 -3.45
N PHE A 66 -5.00 -18.57 -3.95
CA PHE A 66 -3.70 -19.17 -3.62
C PHE A 66 -2.50 -18.31 -4.02
N PHE A 67 -2.58 -17.58 -5.13
CA PHE A 67 -1.53 -16.66 -5.55
C PHE A 67 -1.38 -15.49 -4.58
N HIS A 68 -2.48 -15.00 -3.99
CA HIS A 68 -2.43 -13.94 -2.99
C HIS A 68 -1.96 -14.45 -1.64
N ALA A 69 -2.54 -15.56 -1.16
CA ALA A 69 -2.16 -16.19 0.10
C ALA A 69 -0.72 -16.71 0.11
N ALA A 70 -0.19 -17.19 -1.02
CA ALA A 70 1.20 -17.63 -1.13
C ALA A 70 2.20 -16.48 -0.91
N LYS A 71 1.81 -15.24 -1.23
CA LYS A 71 2.60 -14.03 -0.93
C LYS A 71 2.40 -13.53 0.50
N ARG A 72 1.64 -14.23 1.36
CA ARG A 72 1.26 -13.78 2.71
C ARG A 72 0.45 -12.49 2.69
N ARG A 73 -0.48 -12.36 1.74
CA ARG A 73 -1.41 -11.23 1.65
C ARG A 73 -2.78 -11.61 2.17
N ASN A 74 -3.35 -10.73 2.98
CA ASN A 74 -4.76 -10.75 3.30
C ASN A 74 -5.50 -9.98 2.21
N CYS A 75 -6.65 -10.45 1.74
CA CYS A 75 -7.36 -9.79 0.65
C CYS A 75 -8.40 -8.77 1.17
N ASP A 76 -8.06 -8.02 2.23
CA ASP A 76 -8.91 -7.06 2.95
C ASP A 76 -8.61 -5.58 2.61
N GLY A 77 -7.89 -5.35 1.49
CA GLY A 77 -7.48 -4.02 1.03
C GLY A 77 -5.96 -3.83 0.96
N ASP A 78 -5.20 -4.89 1.17
CA ASP A 78 -3.75 -4.89 0.99
C ASP A 78 -3.31 -4.57 -0.44
N ILE A 79 -2.08 -4.05 -0.54
CA ILE A 79 -1.41 -3.75 -1.80
C ILE A 79 -0.28 -4.74 -2.06
N ASP A 80 -0.05 -5.02 -3.34
CA ASP A 80 0.99 -5.94 -3.81
C ASP A 80 1.86 -5.25 -4.87
N ALA A 81 3.09 -5.71 -5.02
CA ALA A 81 3.96 -5.28 -6.10
C ALA A 81 4.06 -6.39 -7.16
N PHE A 82 4.10 -5.97 -8.42
CA PHE A 82 4.25 -6.86 -9.56
C PHE A 82 5.46 -6.43 -10.39
N LEU A 83 6.33 -7.39 -10.69
CA LEU A 83 7.49 -7.18 -11.55
C LEU A 83 7.47 -8.17 -12.71
N LEU A 84 8.02 -7.76 -13.85
CA LEU A 84 8.30 -8.68 -14.94
C LEU A 84 9.41 -9.64 -14.52
N LEU A 85 9.30 -10.92 -14.89
CA LEU A 85 10.25 -11.93 -14.41
C LEU A 85 11.68 -11.62 -14.85
N VAL A 86 11.89 -11.27 -16.12
CA VAL A 86 13.24 -10.97 -16.65
C VAL A 86 13.81 -9.70 -16.01
N ASP A 87 12.97 -8.70 -15.72
CA ASP A 87 13.41 -7.48 -15.03
C ASP A 87 13.94 -7.80 -13.63
N GLY A 88 13.18 -8.57 -12.85
CA GLY A 88 13.60 -9.03 -11.53
C GLY A 88 14.84 -9.93 -11.54
N LEU A 89 15.15 -10.60 -12.65
CA LEU A 89 16.37 -11.42 -12.78
C LEU A 89 17.59 -10.61 -13.19
N LEU A 90 17.44 -9.66 -14.11
CA LEU A 90 18.56 -8.87 -14.65
C LEU A 90 18.97 -7.71 -13.75
N ASN A 91 17.99 -7.02 -13.17
CA ASN A 91 18.22 -5.73 -12.48
C ASN A 91 18.28 -5.86 -10.96
N PHE A 92 18.05 -7.06 -10.42
CA PHE A 92 18.16 -7.32 -8.99
C PHE A 92 19.59 -7.72 -8.59
N SER A 93 20.11 -7.08 -7.54
CA SER A 93 21.31 -7.54 -6.86
C SER A 93 21.22 -7.25 -5.37
N ARG A 94 21.66 -8.21 -4.54
CA ARG A 94 21.77 -8.02 -3.09
C ARG A 94 22.73 -6.87 -2.72
N ALA A 95 23.66 -6.52 -3.61
CA ALA A 95 24.58 -5.40 -3.40
C ALA A 95 23.86 -4.04 -3.36
N PHE A 96 22.66 -3.93 -3.91
CA PHE A 96 21.86 -2.71 -3.88
C PHE A 96 20.96 -2.62 -2.63
N LEU A 97 20.90 -3.67 -1.80
CA LEU A 97 20.03 -3.67 -0.63
C LEU A 97 20.65 -2.84 0.51
N PRO A 98 19.82 -2.10 1.28
CA PRO A 98 20.29 -1.35 2.43
C PRO A 98 20.94 -2.27 3.47
N SER A 99 22.03 -1.82 4.07
CA SER A 99 22.74 -2.56 5.15
C SER A 99 22.02 -2.52 6.51
N HIS A 100 20.96 -1.73 6.66
CA HIS A 100 20.21 -1.59 7.91
C HIS A 100 19.06 -2.60 8.02
N ARG A 101 18.71 -3.00 9.25
CA ARG A 101 17.58 -3.92 9.51
C ARG A 101 16.27 -3.34 8.95
N GLY A 102 15.58 -4.14 8.13
CA GLY A 102 14.32 -3.77 7.47
C GLY A 102 14.44 -3.60 5.95
N GLY A 103 15.64 -3.32 5.41
CA GLY A 103 15.85 -3.11 3.97
C GLY A 103 15.92 -4.38 3.12
N LEU A 104 15.97 -5.57 3.74
CA LEU A 104 15.95 -6.86 3.05
C LEU A 104 14.53 -7.36 2.74
N MET A 105 13.54 -6.82 3.45
CA MET A 105 12.13 -7.03 3.14
C MET A 105 11.79 -6.17 1.91
N ASP A 106 10.80 -6.60 1.13
CA ASP A 106 10.35 -5.96 -0.13
C ASP A 106 11.25 -6.24 -1.34
N ALA A 107 12.22 -7.15 -1.19
CA ALA A 107 13.09 -7.62 -2.25
C ALA A 107 12.84 -9.10 -2.58
N PRO A 108 12.84 -9.51 -3.87
CA PRO A 108 12.59 -10.90 -4.27
C PRO A 108 13.81 -11.80 -4.00
N LEU A 109 14.10 -12.08 -2.73
CA LEU A 109 15.24 -12.92 -2.32
C LEU A 109 15.02 -14.41 -2.60
N ILE A 110 13.76 -14.83 -2.60
CA ILE A 110 13.32 -16.20 -2.89
C ILE A 110 12.26 -16.11 -3.98
N LEU A 111 12.36 -17.00 -4.96
CA LEU A 111 11.42 -17.12 -6.07
C LEU A 111 10.72 -18.48 -6.02
N THR A 112 9.41 -18.47 -5.81
CA THR A 112 8.59 -19.68 -5.75
C THR A 112 7.90 -19.91 -7.09
N MET A 113 8.22 -21.03 -7.73
CA MET A 113 7.73 -21.38 -9.07
C MET A 113 6.43 -22.20 -9.05
N LYS A 114 6.12 -22.82 -7.90
CA LYS A 114 4.95 -23.69 -7.73
C LYS A 114 4.30 -23.40 -6.40
N ILE A 115 2.99 -23.22 -6.40
CA ILE A 115 2.22 -23.05 -5.17
C ILE A 115 1.87 -24.42 -4.60
N ASN A 116 2.20 -24.63 -3.33
CA ASN A 116 1.74 -25.76 -2.54
C ASN A 116 0.60 -25.28 -1.63
N PRO A 117 -0.67 -25.68 -1.85
CA PRO A 117 -1.81 -25.25 -1.03
C PRO A 117 -1.70 -25.61 0.45
N SER A 118 -0.88 -26.58 0.83
CA SER A 118 -0.62 -26.90 2.23
C SER A 118 0.30 -25.89 2.95
N GLU A 119 1.01 -25.03 2.20
CA GLU A 119 2.02 -24.09 2.74
C GLU A 119 1.60 -22.61 2.70
N ILE A 120 0.48 -22.32 2.01
CA ILE A 120 -0.06 -20.96 1.90
C ILE A 120 -0.72 -20.51 3.20
N ASP A 121 -1.13 -19.25 3.23
CA ASP A 121 -1.86 -18.71 4.37
C ASP A 121 -3.22 -19.41 4.60
N LYS A 122 -3.62 -19.50 5.87
CA LYS A 122 -4.84 -20.18 6.31
C LYS A 122 -6.11 -19.47 5.84
N GLU A 123 -6.05 -18.17 5.55
CA GLU A 123 -7.22 -17.43 5.06
C GLU A 123 -7.79 -18.07 3.79
N ALA A 124 -6.93 -18.40 2.82
CA ALA A 124 -7.35 -19.06 1.58
C ALA A 124 -7.89 -20.47 1.79
N LEU A 125 -7.58 -21.12 2.92
CA LEU A 125 -8.09 -22.46 3.23
C LEU A 125 -9.58 -22.45 3.63
N ASN A 126 -10.10 -21.28 4.01
CA ASN A 126 -11.49 -21.10 4.43
C ASN A 126 -12.43 -20.71 3.27
N VAL A 127 -11.92 -20.57 2.05
CA VAL A 127 -12.74 -20.22 0.88
C VAL A 127 -13.64 -21.39 0.51
N GLU A 128 -14.94 -21.15 0.35
CA GLU A 128 -15.86 -22.16 -0.15
C GLU A 128 -15.63 -22.48 -1.63
N THR A 129 -15.89 -23.73 -2.01
CA THR A 129 -15.64 -24.25 -3.36
C THR A 129 -16.92 -24.75 -4.04
N VAL A 130 -18.07 -24.55 -3.41
CA VAL A 130 -19.37 -25.05 -3.86
C VAL A 130 -19.97 -24.16 -4.95
N ASN A 131 -20.68 -24.76 -5.92
CA ASN A 131 -21.45 -24.01 -6.92
C ASN A 131 -22.80 -23.50 -6.39
N ARG A 132 -23.30 -24.11 -5.32
CA ARG A 132 -24.54 -23.73 -4.65
C ARG A 132 -24.48 -24.22 -3.22
N TYR A 133 -24.92 -23.42 -2.26
CA TYR A 133 -25.03 -23.89 -0.88
C TYR A 133 -26.13 -24.96 -0.76
N PRO A 134 -25.92 -26.00 0.06
CA PRO A 134 -26.92 -27.03 0.27
C PRO A 134 -28.11 -26.49 1.08
N VAL A 135 -29.28 -27.09 0.91
CA VAL A 135 -30.50 -26.73 1.66
C VAL A 135 -30.28 -26.83 3.17
N SER A 136 -29.53 -27.86 3.62
CA SER A 136 -29.14 -28.06 5.01
C SER A 136 -28.40 -26.87 5.63
N PHE A 137 -27.61 -26.14 4.85
CA PHE A 137 -26.93 -24.93 5.31
C PHE A 137 -27.93 -23.80 5.55
N TYR A 138 -28.86 -23.57 4.61
CA TYR A 138 -29.91 -22.55 4.76
C TYR A 138 -30.84 -22.83 5.93
N GLU A 139 -31.25 -24.09 6.13
CA GLU A 139 -32.11 -24.48 7.25
C GLU A 139 -31.35 -24.42 8.58
N GLY A 140 -30.14 -24.97 8.63
CA GLY A 140 -29.35 -25.01 9.87
C GLY A 140 -28.88 -23.65 10.36
N THR A 141 -28.71 -22.66 9.47
CA THR A 141 -28.33 -21.29 9.87
C THR A 141 -29.43 -20.53 10.61
N GLN A 142 -30.68 -21.00 10.58
CA GLN A 142 -31.79 -20.39 11.34
C GLN A 142 -31.61 -20.49 12.86
N GLU A 143 -30.82 -21.46 13.32
CA GLU A 143 -30.48 -21.66 14.73
C GLU A 143 -29.24 -20.85 15.18
N PHE A 144 -28.71 -19.99 14.30
CA PHE A 144 -27.50 -19.19 14.54
C PHE A 144 -26.28 -20.00 15.04
N PRO A 145 -25.92 -21.12 14.38
CA PRO A 145 -24.75 -21.90 14.74
C PRO A 145 -23.47 -21.06 14.55
N SER A 146 -22.40 -21.45 15.25
CA SER A 146 -21.08 -20.87 14.98
C SER A 146 -20.62 -21.21 13.56
N ALA A 147 -19.78 -20.36 12.95
CA ALA A 147 -19.27 -20.60 11.59
C ALA A 147 -18.62 -21.98 11.43
N LYS A 148 -17.91 -22.46 12.45
CA LYS A 148 -17.27 -23.78 12.44
C LYS A 148 -18.29 -24.93 12.40
N GLU A 149 -19.41 -24.80 13.11
CA GLU A 149 -20.50 -25.77 13.06
C GLU A 149 -21.23 -25.71 11.72
N ALA A 150 -21.39 -24.51 11.17
CA ALA A 150 -22.08 -24.27 9.90
C ALA A 150 -21.35 -24.90 8.69
N VAL A 151 -20.02 -24.96 8.70
CA VAL A 151 -19.23 -25.70 7.69
C VAL A 151 -19.64 -27.17 7.65
N GLY A 152 -19.94 -27.76 8.81
CA GLY A 152 -20.42 -29.14 8.94
C GLY A 152 -21.79 -29.42 8.30
N LEU A 153 -22.54 -28.38 7.91
CA LEU A 153 -23.83 -28.50 7.23
C LEU A 153 -23.70 -28.78 5.72
N GLY A 154 -22.51 -29.17 5.25
CA GLY A 154 -22.26 -29.59 3.87
C GLY A 154 -21.62 -28.51 2.98
N VAL A 155 -21.01 -27.48 3.57
CA VAL A 155 -20.25 -26.48 2.81
C VAL A 155 -18.82 -26.96 2.66
N GLU A 156 -18.41 -27.22 1.42
CA GLU A 156 -17.05 -27.65 1.12
C GLU A 156 -16.11 -26.46 0.99
N ILE A 157 -15.07 -26.42 1.83
CA ILE A 157 -14.01 -25.40 1.81
C ILE A 157 -12.70 -25.98 1.28
N VAL A 158 -11.76 -25.12 0.88
CA VAL A 158 -10.45 -25.52 0.39
C VAL A 158 -9.72 -26.49 1.33
N GLU A 159 -9.77 -26.25 2.65
CA GLU A 159 -9.10 -27.10 3.65
C GLU A 159 -9.51 -28.58 3.52
N SER A 160 -10.78 -28.85 3.20
CA SER A 160 -11.30 -30.21 3.04
C SER A 160 -10.76 -30.95 1.81
N ARG A 161 -10.16 -30.22 0.86
CA ARG A 161 -9.58 -30.76 -0.39
C ARG A 161 -8.06 -30.95 -0.32
N LEU A 162 -7.39 -30.48 0.73
CA LEU A 162 -5.94 -30.63 0.87
C LEU A 162 -5.52 -32.09 0.82
N GLY A 163 -4.47 -32.39 0.06
CA GLY A 163 -3.98 -33.75 -0.16
C GLY A 163 -4.85 -34.64 -1.07
N SER A 164 -5.98 -34.14 -1.59
CA SER A 164 -6.77 -34.83 -2.61
C SER A 164 -6.27 -34.51 -4.03
N PRO A 165 -6.60 -35.32 -5.05
CA PRO A 165 -6.31 -34.97 -6.45
C PRO A 165 -6.95 -33.64 -6.91
N ALA A 166 -7.99 -33.18 -6.21
CA ALA A 166 -8.73 -31.96 -6.52
C ALA A 166 -8.21 -30.71 -5.80
N GLU A 167 -7.08 -30.79 -5.08
CA GLU A 167 -6.52 -29.68 -4.28
C GLU A 167 -6.33 -28.36 -5.07
N LEU A 168 -6.07 -28.46 -6.37
CA LEU A 168 -5.86 -27.31 -7.28
C LEU A 168 -6.98 -27.14 -8.32
N SER A 169 -8.11 -27.85 -8.20
CA SER A 169 -9.16 -27.82 -9.24
C SER A 169 -10.58 -27.90 -8.68
N GLY A 170 -11.56 -27.62 -9.54
CA GLY A 170 -12.98 -27.77 -9.21
C GLY A 170 -13.51 -26.72 -8.23
N PHE A 171 -12.91 -25.53 -8.21
CA PHE A 171 -13.42 -24.39 -7.45
C PHE A 171 -14.67 -23.84 -8.14
N GLY A 172 -15.82 -24.01 -7.48
CA GLY A 172 -17.07 -23.39 -7.88
C GLY A 172 -17.21 -21.97 -7.33
N PHE A 173 -18.28 -21.31 -7.74
CA PHE A 173 -18.74 -20.04 -7.19
C PHE A 173 -20.28 -20.03 -7.23
N THR A 174 -20.90 -19.25 -6.35
CA THR A 174 -22.36 -19.28 -6.16
C THR A 174 -23.12 -18.24 -6.98
N HIS A 175 -22.46 -17.15 -7.34
CA HIS A 175 -23.07 -16.03 -8.06
C HIS A 175 -22.21 -15.66 -9.26
N ASP A 176 -22.84 -15.61 -10.43
CA ASP A 176 -22.23 -15.06 -11.64
C ASP A 176 -22.10 -13.53 -11.56
N SER A 177 -21.20 -13.00 -12.38
CA SER A 177 -21.05 -11.57 -12.63
C SER A 177 -20.87 -11.34 -14.12
N ASP A 178 -21.52 -10.31 -14.66
CA ASP A 178 -21.45 -10.01 -16.10
C ASP A 178 -20.05 -9.50 -16.52
N ASP A 179 -19.44 -8.67 -15.68
CA ASP A 179 -18.12 -8.09 -15.92
C ASP A 179 -17.35 -7.93 -14.60
N CYS A 180 -16.16 -8.52 -14.53
CA CYS A 180 -15.26 -8.35 -13.39
C CYS A 180 -14.78 -6.90 -13.22
N SER A 181 -14.83 -6.08 -14.28
CA SER A 181 -14.50 -4.66 -14.29
C SER A 181 -15.72 -3.73 -14.37
N GLY A 182 -16.93 -4.24 -14.13
CA GLY A 182 -18.17 -3.44 -14.28
C GLY A 182 -18.38 -2.35 -13.21
N GLY A 183 -17.48 -2.24 -12.22
CA GLY A 183 -17.52 -1.23 -11.18
C GLY A 183 -17.04 0.16 -11.64
N PRO A 184 -17.25 1.21 -10.83
CA PRO A 184 -16.72 2.53 -11.12
C PRO A 184 -15.18 2.51 -11.16
N GLU A 185 -14.61 3.03 -12.25
CA GLU A 185 -13.16 3.00 -12.50
C GLU A 185 -12.35 3.81 -11.48
N ASN A 186 -12.93 4.92 -11.00
CA ASN A 186 -12.30 5.83 -10.06
C ASN A 186 -13.13 5.96 -8.79
N ASN A 187 -12.44 5.99 -7.65
CA ASN A 187 -13.06 6.30 -6.37
C ASN A 187 -13.25 7.84 -6.29
N PRO A 188 -14.48 8.36 -6.17
CA PRO A 188 -14.73 9.79 -6.05
C PRO A 188 -13.96 10.46 -4.90
N TYR A 189 -13.64 9.72 -3.84
CA TYR A 189 -12.83 10.20 -2.72
C TYR A 189 -11.46 10.75 -3.13
N THR A 190 -10.87 10.18 -4.20
CA THR A 190 -9.54 10.58 -4.70
C THR A 190 -9.57 11.85 -5.54
N GLU A 191 -10.72 12.21 -6.09
CA GLU A 191 -10.91 13.41 -6.91
C GLU A 191 -11.22 14.66 -6.05
N LEU A 192 -11.72 14.45 -4.83
CA LEU A 192 -11.97 15.54 -3.89
C LEU A 192 -10.65 16.02 -3.26
N GLU A 193 -10.34 17.31 -3.44
CA GLU A 193 -9.07 17.88 -2.97
C GLU A 193 -9.09 18.19 -1.47
N SER A 194 -10.19 18.75 -0.96
CA SER A 194 -10.27 19.23 0.43
C SER A 194 -10.96 18.24 1.37
N MET A 195 -10.50 18.21 2.63
CA MET A 195 -11.18 17.42 3.69
C MET A 195 -12.63 17.87 3.88
N LYS A 196 -12.90 19.18 3.74
CA LYS A 196 -14.25 19.72 3.81
C LYS A 196 -15.16 19.10 2.75
N GLN A 197 -14.75 19.09 1.48
CA GLN A 197 -15.53 18.46 0.40
C GLN A 197 -15.78 16.98 0.68
N LYS A 198 -14.75 16.25 1.15
CA LYS A 198 -14.87 14.82 1.50
C LYS A 198 -15.91 14.58 2.59
N THR A 199 -15.86 15.37 3.65
CA THR A 199 -16.81 15.28 4.76
C THR A 199 -18.23 15.62 4.32
N MET A 200 -18.41 16.69 3.53
CA MET A 200 -19.74 17.08 3.04
C MET A 200 -20.33 16.05 2.08
N ALA A 201 -19.53 15.48 1.17
CA ALA A 201 -19.95 14.38 0.31
C ALA A 201 -20.36 13.14 1.12
N GLN A 202 -19.63 12.83 2.20
CA GLN A 202 -19.97 11.75 3.11
C GLN A 202 -21.32 11.99 3.82
N PHE A 203 -21.60 13.22 4.27
CA PHE A 203 -22.90 13.55 4.88
C PHE A 203 -24.05 13.54 3.87
N ALA A 204 -23.83 14.06 2.66
CA ALA A 204 -24.81 14.00 1.58
C ALA A 204 -25.20 12.55 1.25
N LEU A 205 -24.24 11.62 1.25
CA LEU A 205 -24.53 10.19 1.11
C LEU A 205 -25.35 9.66 2.30
N GLY A 206 -25.02 10.07 3.51
CA GLY A 206 -25.78 9.70 4.71
C GLY A 206 -27.23 10.21 4.72
N GLU A 207 -27.54 11.32 4.05
CA GLU A 207 -28.93 11.81 3.90
C GLU A 207 -29.76 10.91 2.96
N LEU A 208 -29.11 10.23 2.02
CA LEU A 208 -29.75 9.32 1.07
C LEU A 208 -29.95 7.91 1.63
N LEU A 209 -29.08 7.48 2.55
CA LEU A 209 -29.05 6.12 3.07
C LEU A 209 -29.95 5.97 4.31
N TYR A 210 -30.91 5.04 4.25
CA TYR A 210 -31.78 4.73 5.38
C TYR A 210 -31.04 4.21 6.62
N SER A 211 -29.96 3.45 6.42
CA SER A 211 -29.20 2.81 7.49
C SER A 211 -28.19 3.73 8.19
N VAL A 212 -28.10 5.01 7.80
CA VAL A 212 -27.10 5.95 8.30
C VAL A 212 -27.79 7.12 9.01
N ASP A 213 -27.38 7.40 10.25
CA ASP A 213 -27.81 8.61 10.97
C ASP A 213 -26.66 9.62 10.98
N ASN A 214 -26.86 10.73 10.25
CA ASN A 214 -25.89 11.81 10.18
C ASN A 214 -25.60 12.48 11.53
N LYS A 215 -26.53 12.47 12.48
CA LYS A 215 -26.28 12.98 13.84
C LYS A 215 -25.25 12.11 14.56
N VAL A 216 -25.39 10.79 14.45
CA VAL A 216 -24.43 9.84 15.03
C VAL A 216 -23.09 9.92 14.31
N GLN A 217 -23.09 10.05 12.98
CA GLN A 217 -21.87 10.22 12.19
C GLN A 217 -21.11 11.50 12.58
N ALA A 218 -21.81 12.64 12.69
CA ALA A 218 -21.22 13.92 13.06
C ALA A 218 -20.64 13.89 14.48
N SER A 219 -21.39 13.36 15.46
CA SER A 219 -20.87 13.20 16.83
C SER A 219 -19.60 12.34 16.85
N LYS A 220 -19.60 11.19 16.17
CA LYS A 220 -18.41 10.32 16.10
C LYS A 220 -17.22 11.03 15.44
N LEU A 221 -17.45 11.78 14.37
CA LEU A 221 -16.42 12.52 13.66
C LEU A 221 -15.79 13.60 14.55
N ILE A 222 -16.62 14.40 15.23
CA ILE A 222 -16.19 15.48 16.12
C ILE A 222 -15.39 14.90 17.30
N ASP A 223 -15.96 13.92 18.00
CA ASP A 223 -15.40 13.41 19.25
C ASP A 223 -14.14 12.57 19.05
N ARG A 224 -14.16 11.66 18.06
CA ARG A 224 -13.05 10.70 17.88
C ARG A 224 -11.92 11.23 17.02
N HIS A 225 -12.22 12.10 16.05
CA HIS A 225 -11.24 12.54 15.06
C HIS A 225 -10.90 14.03 15.21
N LEU A 226 -11.86 14.94 15.05
CA LEU A 226 -11.57 16.37 14.92
C LEU A 226 -11.00 16.97 16.22
N ILE A 227 -11.72 16.84 17.35
CA ILE A 227 -11.26 17.38 18.65
C ILE A 227 -9.93 16.75 19.05
N ARG A 228 -9.77 15.44 18.81
CA ARG A 228 -8.53 14.72 19.14
C ARG A 228 -7.34 15.26 18.35
N ASP A 229 -7.49 15.45 17.05
CA ASP A 229 -6.44 15.98 16.17
C ASP A 229 -6.14 17.45 16.49
N MET A 230 -7.17 18.30 16.63
CA MET A 230 -7.02 19.72 17.00
C MET A 230 -6.28 19.89 18.33
N ARG A 231 -6.65 19.12 19.36
CA ARG A 231 -5.96 19.13 20.66
C ARG A 231 -4.52 18.65 20.54
N GLY A 232 -4.28 17.62 19.73
CA GLY A 232 -2.93 17.11 19.43
C GLY A 232 -2.06 18.18 18.78
N ASN A 233 -2.57 18.83 17.74
CA ASN A 233 -1.88 19.90 17.01
C ASN A 233 -1.63 21.12 17.89
N LEU A 234 -2.59 21.54 18.72
CA LEU A 234 -2.42 22.66 19.64
C LEU A 234 -1.33 22.37 20.69
N ARG A 235 -1.34 21.17 21.28
CA ARG A 235 -0.30 20.74 22.24
C ARG A 235 1.08 20.67 21.56
N ALA A 236 1.14 20.09 20.36
CA ALA A 236 2.38 20.00 19.60
C ALA A 236 2.92 21.40 19.26
N PHE A 237 2.05 22.31 18.81
CA PHE A 237 2.40 23.70 18.51
C PHE A 237 2.96 24.45 19.72
N GLY A 238 2.38 24.26 20.91
CA GLY A 238 2.86 24.89 22.15
C GLY A 238 4.15 24.30 22.70
N GLN A 239 4.48 23.04 22.35
CA GLN A 239 5.66 22.31 22.86
C GLN A 239 6.74 22.08 21.80
N GLN A 240 6.60 22.69 20.61
CA GLN A 240 7.44 22.41 19.47
C GLN A 240 8.88 22.90 19.62
N SER A 241 9.77 22.32 18.81
CA SER A 241 11.12 22.85 18.57
C SER A 241 11.14 23.68 17.28
N VAL A 242 12.18 24.49 17.11
CA VAL A 242 12.46 25.16 15.82
C VAL A 242 13.58 24.43 15.10
N ARG A 243 13.53 24.41 13.77
CA ARG A 243 14.60 23.83 12.95
C ARG A 243 15.15 24.85 11.96
N CYS A 244 16.43 24.74 11.63
CA CYS A 244 17.00 25.42 10.48
C CYS A 244 16.84 24.52 9.24
N PRO A 245 16.20 24.98 8.15
CA PRO A 245 16.07 24.19 6.93
C PRO A 245 17.39 24.10 6.15
N ARG A 246 18.34 25.02 6.37
CA ARG A 246 19.65 25.01 5.71
C ARG A 246 20.57 23.92 6.26
N CYS A 247 20.77 23.88 7.58
CA CYS A 247 21.70 22.94 8.22
C CYS A 247 21.02 21.78 8.99
N GLY A 248 19.69 21.78 9.09
CA GLY A 248 18.93 20.73 9.77
C GLY A 248 18.96 20.80 11.31
N ALA A 249 19.73 21.72 11.90
CA ALA A 249 19.85 21.86 13.35
C ALA A 249 18.49 22.13 14.01
N LYS A 250 18.26 21.47 15.16
CA LYS A 250 17.03 21.59 15.95
C LYS A 250 17.32 22.30 17.26
N TYR A 251 16.52 23.30 17.60
CA TYR A 251 16.62 24.04 18.85
C TYR A 251 15.32 23.88 19.64
N ARG A 252 15.43 23.50 20.92
CA ARG A 252 14.27 23.43 21.82
C ARG A 252 13.60 24.80 22.02
N ARG A 253 14.38 25.89 21.99
CA ARG A 253 13.90 27.26 22.07
C ARG A 253 14.53 28.08 20.95
N PRO A 254 13.81 29.03 20.33
CA PRO A 254 14.41 29.94 19.37
C PRO A 254 15.55 30.73 20.03
N PRO A 255 16.74 30.79 19.40
CA PRO A 255 17.77 31.73 19.78
C PRO A 255 17.24 33.17 19.68
N ILE A 256 17.62 34.01 20.65
CA ILE A 256 17.19 35.42 20.71
C ILE A 256 17.61 36.20 19.45
N SER A 257 18.67 35.77 18.77
CA SER A 257 19.13 36.38 17.51
C SER A 257 18.18 36.17 16.34
N GLY A 258 17.20 35.26 16.43
CA GLY A 258 16.29 34.91 15.32
C GLY A 258 16.93 34.07 14.20
N THR A 259 18.26 34.07 14.11
CA THR A 259 19.06 33.29 13.15
C THR A 259 19.58 31.99 13.74
N CYS A 260 19.93 31.04 12.86
CA CYS A 260 20.64 29.83 13.26
C CYS A 260 22.02 30.16 13.88
N ARG A 261 22.43 29.35 14.85
CA ARG A 261 23.73 29.47 15.55
C ARG A 261 24.62 28.24 15.36
N THR A 262 24.32 27.42 14.36
CA THR A 262 25.12 26.23 14.06
C THR A 262 26.37 26.67 13.33
N VAL A 263 27.53 26.26 13.83
CA VAL A 263 28.80 26.47 13.14
C VAL A 263 28.91 25.43 12.03
N LEU A 264 29.14 25.88 10.80
CA LEU A 264 29.28 25.02 9.62
C LEU A 264 30.73 24.56 9.42
N SER A 265 31.68 25.44 9.71
CA SER A 265 33.11 25.13 9.66
C SER A 265 33.89 26.07 10.59
N GLU A 266 34.90 25.53 11.25
CA GLU A 266 35.92 26.28 11.97
C GLU A 266 37.27 25.99 11.30
N LYS A 267 38.02 27.02 10.95
CA LYS A 267 39.43 26.90 10.56
C LYS A 267 40.28 27.58 11.60
N ALA A 268 41.24 26.85 12.14
CA ALA A 268 42.24 27.41 13.05
C ALA A 268 43.17 28.37 12.31
N HIS A 269 43.80 29.27 13.04
CA HIS A 269 44.82 30.22 12.58
C HIS A 269 45.86 29.62 11.61
N ASP A 270 46.26 28.36 11.81
CA ASP A 270 47.27 27.67 10.97
C ASP A 270 46.74 27.22 9.59
N GLU A 271 45.41 27.25 9.39
CA GLU A 271 44.72 26.75 8.19
C GLU A 271 43.92 27.83 7.44
N SER A 272 43.85 29.06 7.99
CA SER A 272 43.14 30.18 7.36
C SER A 272 44.05 30.98 6.43
N VAL A 273 43.47 31.54 5.36
CA VAL A 273 44.21 32.36 4.37
C VAL A 273 44.57 33.73 4.95
N THR A 274 43.87 34.13 6.01
CA THR A 274 43.94 35.44 6.66
C THR A 274 44.86 35.43 7.89
N GLY A 275 45.24 34.26 8.42
CA GLY A 275 46.01 34.15 9.67
C GLY A 275 45.17 34.47 10.91
N GLU A 276 43.84 34.39 10.84
CA GLU A 276 42.93 34.50 11.97
C GLU A 276 42.01 33.27 12.05
N ASP A 277 41.44 32.98 13.21
CA ASP A 277 40.44 31.90 13.33
C ASP A 277 39.16 32.25 12.53
N GLU A 278 38.82 31.44 11.53
CA GLU A 278 37.62 31.66 10.69
C GLU A 278 36.48 30.75 11.14
N ILE A 279 35.44 31.33 11.76
CA ILE A 279 34.20 30.64 12.14
C ILE A 279 33.08 30.99 11.16
N VAL A 280 32.65 30.01 10.36
CA VAL A 280 31.51 30.19 9.45
C VAL A 280 30.23 29.73 10.14
N MET A 281 29.40 30.69 10.52
CA MET A 281 28.08 30.45 11.11
C MET A 281 27.04 30.19 10.01
N CYS A 282 26.05 29.35 10.31
CA CYS A 282 24.85 29.21 9.48
C CYS A 282 23.96 30.46 9.61
N ASP A 283 23.79 31.19 8.52
CA ASP A 283 22.88 32.32 8.30
C ASP A 283 21.40 31.91 8.04
N GLY A 284 21.08 30.62 8.12
CA GLY A 284 19.73 30.12 7.82
C GLY A 284 18.66 30.59 8.82
N ASN A 285 17.49 30.97 8.31
CA ASN A 285 16.33 31.32 9.12
C ASN A 285 15.72 30.11 9.82
N LEU A 286 15.26 30.31 11.05
CA LEU A 286 14.61 29.26 11.83
C LEU A 286 13.13 29.19 11.49
N ILE A 287 12.64 27.97 11.29
CA ILE A 287 11.22 27.70 11.05
C ILE A 287 10.63 26.88 12.18
N LEU A 288 9.35 27.12 12.45
CA LEU A 288 8.53 26.29 13.32
C LEU A 288 8.41 24.88 12.73
N THR A 289 8.44 23.86 13.58
CA THR A 289 8.25 22.46 13.14
C THR A 289 6.77 22.14 12.95
N VAL A 290 5.87 22.82 13.66
CA VAL A 290 4.42 22.78 13.51
C VAL A 290 3.94 24.19 13.13
N SER A 291 3.33 24.29 11.95
CA SER A 291 2.81 25.57 11.47
C SER A 291 1.52 25.96 12.17
N HIS A 292 1.23 27.26 12.23
CA HIS A 292 -0.05 27.76 12.70
C HIS A 292 -1.23 27.27 11.83
N GLY A 293 -1.01 27.07 10.53
CA GLY A 293 -2.02 26.50 9.62
C GLY A 293 -2.47 25.10 10.02
N SER A 294 -1.56 24.28 10.56
CA SER A 294 -1.88 22.94 11.06
C SER A 294 -2.85 22.95 12.24
N VAL A 295 -2.81 23.98 13.08
CA VAL A 295 -3.73 24.14 14.22
C VAL A 295 -5.11 24.61 13.74
N LYS A 296 -5.17 25.49 12.74
CA LYS A 296 -6.42 26.04 12.18
C LYS A 296 -7.09 25.14 11.15
N LYS A 297 -6.49 24.01 10.80
CA LYS A 297 -6.88 23.14 9.68
C LYS A 297 -8.39 22.82 9.63
N TYR A 298 -9.03 22.62 10.79
CA TYR A 298 -10.44 22.20 10.86
C TYR A 298 -11.41 23.27 11.32
N ASN A 299 -10.97 24.52 11.54
CA ASN A 299 -11.86 25.56 12.08
C ASN A 299 -13.10 25.76 11.21
N GLY A 300 -12.92 25.92 9.89
CA GLY A 300 -14.05 26.10 8.97
C GLY A 300 -14.95 24.87 8.86
N LEU A 301 -14.44 23.66 9.12
CA LEU A 301 -15.26 22.45 9.15
C LEU A 301 -16.08 22.36 10.44
N MET A 302 -15.50 22.75 11.58
CA MET A 302 -16.19 22.77 12.88
C MET A 302 -17.28 23.84 12.97
N GLU A 303 -17.18 24.92 12.19
CA GLU A 303 -18.22 25.95 12.11
C GLU A 303 -19.46 25.47 11.32
N GLU A 304 -19.30 24.49 10.44
CA GLU A 304 -20.37 23.96 9.58
C GLU A 304 -21.06 22.72 10.14
N LEU A 305 -20.39 21.99 11.04
CA LEU A 305 -20.88 20.78 11.69
C LEU A 305 -21.73 21.10 12.92
#